data_AF-A0A7W0XG34-F1
#
_entry.id   AF-A0A7W0XG34-F1
#
_cell.length_a   1.000
_cell.length_b   1.000
_cell.length_c   1.000
_cell.angle_alpha   90.00
_cell.angle_beta   90.00
_cell.angle_gamma   90.00
#
_symmetry.space_group_name_H-M   'P 1'
#
loop_
_entity.id
_entity.type
_entity.pdbx_description
1 polymer ?
#
loop_
_entity_poly.entity_id
_entity_poly.type
_entity_poly.pdbx_seq_one_letter_code
_entity_poly.pdbx_strand_id
1 'polypeptide(L)'
;MPNPNPVFHLMAIRSQVRPSGRLWNPAADVYHAGDGWMVKLDLAGVSADDLEMVLSESHLIVRGCRRDTFYREGYTYQQMEITYSRFEKQIEFPCSIDTDSLTHDYRDGFLIINMRCK
;
A
#
# COMPACT_ATOMS: atom_id res chain seq x y z
N MET A 1 -6.72 0.07 34.72
CA MET A 1 -6.38 -1.07 33.84
C MET A 1 -6.14 -0.50 32.45
N PRO A 2 -4.93 -0.57 31.87
CA PRO A 2 -4.70 -0.06 30.53
C PRO A 2 -5.03 -1.12 29.47
N ASN A 3 -5.73 -0.66 28.43
CA ASN A 3 -6.19 -1.40 27.26
C ASN A 3 -5.00 -1.82 26.35
N PRO A 4 -4.88 -3.08 25.90
CA PRO A 4 -3.80 -3.51 25.01
C PRO A 4 -4.30 -3.54 23.56
N ASN A 5 -4.35 -2.39 22.88
CA ASN A 5 -4.35 -2.42 21.41
C ASN A 5 -2.93 -2.77 20.96
N PRO A 6 -2.70 -3.83 20.17
CA PRO A 6 -1.40 -4.06 19.58
C PRO A 6 -1.19 -3.02 18.47
N VAL A 7 -0.54 -1.91 18.82
CA VAL A 7 0.11 -1.04 17.85
C VAL A 7 1.29 -1.84 17.31
N PHE A 8 1.15 -2.42 16.11
CA PHE A 8 2.29 -2.99 15.40
C PHE A 8 3.20 -1.84 14.96
N HIS A 9 4.31 -1.70 15.67
CA HIS A 9 5.41 -0.81 15.31
C HIS A 9 6.56 -1.71 14.84
N LEU A 10 6.98 -1.59 13.59
CA LEU A 10 8.31 -2.03 13.19
C LEU A 10 9.07 -0.89 12.51
N MET A 11 10.32 -0.78 12.95
CA MET A 11 11.23 0.34 12.85
C MET A 11 11.33 1.00 11.47
N ALA A 12 11.14 2.32 11.45
CA ALA A 12 11.44 3.16 10.30
C ALA A 12 12.93 3.10 9.95
N ILE A 13 13.27 2.53 8.79
CA ILE A 13 14.55 2.80 8.15
C ILE A 13 14.51 4.25 7.66
N ARG A 14 15.21 5.12 8.39
CA ARG A 14 15.49 6.50 7.99
C ARG A 14 16.40 6.50 6.75
N SER A 15 15.79 6.36 5.59
CA SER A 15 16.42 6.72 4.32
C SER A 15 15.77 8.00 3.82
N GLN A 16 16.55 9.09 3.82
CA GLN A 16 16.23 10.35 3.14
C GLN A 16 16.21 10.12 1.63
N VAL A 17 15.17 9.48 1.10
CA VAL A 17 14.91 9.51 -0.33
C VAL A 17 14.13 10.78 -0.59
N ARG A 18 14.79 11.81 -1.14
CA ARG A 18 14.10 12.95 -1.72
C ARG A 18 13.49 12.48 -3.05
N PRO A 19 12.16 12.40 -3.20
CA PRO A 19 11.57 12.01 -4.47
C PRO A 19 11.82 13.13 -5.49
N SER A 20 12.60 12.84 -6.53
CA SER A 20 12.73 13.69 -7.71
C SER A 20 11.93 13.07 -8.85
N GLY A 21 10.66 13.47 -8.98
CA GLY A 21 9.73 12.98 -10.00
C GLY A 21 8.26 13.16 -9.59
N ARG A 22 7.31 12.96 -10.52
CA ARG A 22 5.89 12.78 -10.15
C ARG A 22 5.81 11.63 -9.13
N LEU A 23 5.21 11.88 -7.97
CA LEU A 23 4.94 10.81 -7.01
C LEU A 23 4.07 9.75 -7.71
N TRP A 24 4.46 8.48 -7.59
CA TRP A 24 3.63 7.40 -8.11
C TRP A 24 2.39 7.29 -7.22
N ASN A 25 1.21 7.42 -7.82
CA ASN A 25 -0.06 7.17 -7.16
C ASN A 25 -0.65 5.88 -7.76
N PRO A 26 -0.46 4.72 -7.10
CA PRO A 26 -0.92 3.44 -7.65
C PRO A 26 -2.43 3.45 -7.86
N ALA A 27 -2.90 2.83 -8.93
CA ALA A 27 -4.33 2.70 -9.19
C ALA A 27 -4.98 1.82 -8.11
N ALA A 28 -6.24 2.10 -7.78
CA ALA A 28 -7.00 1.29 -6.84
C ALA A 28 -8.44 1.16 -7.32
N ASP A 29 -8.95 -0.06 -7.29
CA ASP A 29 -10.38 -0.35 -7.41
C ASP A 29 -10.94 -0.57 -6.01
N VAL A 30 -12.09 0.03 -5.71
CA VAL A 30 -12.77 -0.08 -4.41
C VAL A 30 -14.19 -0.59 -4.66
N TYR A 31 -14.50 -1.77 -4.13
CA TYR A 31 -15.78 -2.44 -4.30
C TYR A 31 -16.52 -2.50 -2.98
N HIS A 32 -17.81 -2.21 -3.00
CA HIS A 32 -18.71 -2.62 -1.93
C HIS A 32 -18.98 -4.12 -2.06
N ALA A 33 -18.77 -4.88 -1.00
CA ALA A 33 -18.89 -6.34 -1.02
C ALA A 33 -19.61 -6.82 0.25
N GLY A 34 -20.86 -7.24 0.10
CA GLY A 34 -21.66 -7.76 1.22
C GLY A 34 -21.83 -6.73 2.34
N ASP A 35 -21.28 -7.04 3.51
CA ASP A 35 -21.27 -6.22 4.72
C ASP A 35 -20.01 -5.33 4.85
N GLY A 36 -19.25 -5.16 3.77
CA GLY A 36 -18.01 -4.39 3.80
C GLY A 36 -17.45 -3.98 2.44
N TRP A 37 -16.13 -4.03 2.35
CA TRP A 37 -15.37 -3.49 1.22
C TRP A 37 -14.25 -4.43 0.80
N MET A 38 -13.99 -4.47 -0.51
CA MET A 38 -12.82 -5.08 -1.10
C MET A 38 -12.05 -4.01 -1.89
N VAL A 39 -10.78 -3.86 -1.58
CA VAL A 39 -9.87 -2.88 -2.20
C VAL A 39 -8.80 -3.63 -2.96
N LYS A 40 -8.55 -3.27 -4.22
CA LYS A 40 -7.52 -3.87 -5.07
C LYS A 40 -6.57 -2.78 -5.57
N LEU A 41 -5.29 -2.81 -5.19
CA LEU A 41 -4.27 -1.86 -5.63
C LEU A 41 -3.35 -2.50 -6.67
N ASP A 42 -3.04 -1.78 -7.74
CA ASP A 42 -1.99 -2.14 -8.70
C ASP A 42 -0.62 -1.69 -8.16
N LEU A 43 0.15 -2.67 -7.70
CA LEU A 43 1.47 -2.50 -7.09
C LEU A 43 2.54 -3.32 -7.83
N ALA A 44 2.38 -3.57 -9.13
CA ALA A 44 3.34 -4.37 -9.89
C ALA A 44 4.78 -3.89 -9.68
N GLY A 45 5.69 -4.81 -9.33
CA GLY A 45 7.10 -4.49 -9.05
C GLY A 45 7.39 -3.88 -7.67
N VAL A 46 6.42 -3.86 -6.75
CA VAL A 46 6.65 -3.56 -5.33
C VAL A 46 6.88 -4.86 -4.56
N SER A 47 7.90 -4.89 -3.70
CA SER A 47 8.12 -6.01 -2.78
C SER A 47 7.09 -5.96 -1.65
N ALA A 48 6.58 -7.13 -1.22
CA ALA A 48 5.71 -7.21 -0.03
C ALA A 48 6.39 -6.66 1.22
N ASP A 49 7.71 -6.86 1.35
CA ASP A 49 8.50 -6.36 2.48
C ASP A 49 8.65 -4.83 2.51
N ASP A 50 8.38 -4.15 1.39
CA ASP A 50 8.40 -2.69 1.27
C ASP A 50 6.99 -2.08 1.52
N LEU A 51 5.97 -2.88 1.88
CA LEU A 51 4.60 -2.42 2.10
C LEU A 51 4.28 -2.17 3.58
N GLU A 52 3.61 -1.06 3.85
CA GLU A 52 3.02 -0.72 5.15
C GLU A 52 1.54 -0.44 4.94
N MET A 53 0.68 -1.06 5.76
CA MET A 53 -0.76 -0.82 5.79
C MET A 53 -1.18 -0.32 7.16
N VAL A 54 -1.95 0.76 7.18
CA VAL A 54 -2.58 1.30 8.38
C VAL A 54 -4.07 1.36 8.14
N LEU A 55 -4.83 0.61 8.93
CA LEU A 55 -6.28 0.65 8.93
C LEU A 55 -6.77 1.37 10.19
N SER A 56 -7.71 2.29 10.00
CA SER A 56 -8.48 2.92 11.07
C SER A 56 -9.97 2.66 10.87
N GLU A 57 -10.81 3.18 11.76
CA GLU A 57 -12.26 3.04 11.64
C GLU A 57 -12.84 3.69 10.36
N SER A 58 -12.18 4.67 9.75
CA SER A 58 -12.74 5.43 8.61
C SER A 58 -11.90 5.41 7.35
N HIS A 59 -10.65 4.95 7.41
CA HIS A 59 -9.76 4.95 6.26
C HIS A 59 -8.68 3.87 6.32
N LEU A 60 -8.26 3.45 5.12
CA LEU A 60 -7.08 2.63 4.86
C LEU A 60 -5.98 3.51 4.25
N ILE A 61 -4.76 3.40 4.77
CA ILE A 61 -3.55 3.95 4.16
C ILE A 61 -2.63 2.79 3.78
N VAL A 62 -2.16 2.78 2.53
CA VAL A 62 -1.14 1.86 2.01
C VAL A 62 0.08 2.66 1.55
N ARG A 63 1.24 2.37 2.11
CA ARG A 63 2.52 3.00 1.77
C ARG A 63 3.49 1.97 1.23
N GLY A 64 4.43 2.43 0.42
CA GLY A 64 5.57 1.61 0.01
C GLY A 64 6.49 2.31 -0.97
N CYS A 65 7.32 1.51 -1.64
CA CYS A 65 8.29 2.00 -2.61
C CYS A 65 8.40 1.05 -3.81
N ARG A 66 8.24 1.58 -5.03
CA ARG A 66 8.60 0.84 -6.26
C ARG A 66 10.02 1.19 -6.64
N ARG A 67 10.87 0.17 -6.74
CA ARG A 67 12.30 0.32 -7.07
C ARG A 67 12.59 -0.34 -8.40
N ASP A 68 13.54 0.21 -9.14
CA ASP A 68 14.13 -0.49 -10.29
C ASP A 68 15.21 -1.44 -9.77
N THR A 69 14.91 -2.73 -9.74
CA THR A 69 15.86 -3.78 -9.32
C THR A 69 16.60 -4.41 -10.50
N PHE A 70 16.29 -3.99 -11.74
CA PHE A 70 16.85 -4.55 -12.96
C PHE A 70 17.94 -3.68 -13.58
N TYR A 71 17.98 -2.38 -13.25
CA TYR A 71 19.07 -1.50 -13.67
C TYR A 71 20.42 -1.98 -13.12
N ARG A 72 21.43 -2.04 -14.00
CA ARG A 72 22.79 -2.48 -13.70
C ARG A 72 23.80 -1.53 -14.34
N GLU A 73 25.02 -1.54 -13.81
CA GLU A 73 26.12 -0.80 -14.42
C GLU A 73 26.32 -1.23 -15.89
N GLY A 74 26.56 -0.24 -16.76
CA GLY A 74 26.70 -0.44 -18.20
C GLY A 74 25.39 -0.42 -19.00
N TYR A 75 24.23 -0.32 -18.34
CA TYR A 75 22.95 -0.18 -19.05
C TYR A 75 22.70 1.27 -19.45
N THR A 76 22.21 1.49 -20.67
CA THR A 76 21.71 2.78 -21.15
C THR A 76 20.24 2.63 -21.49
N TYR A 77 19.40 3.58 -21.05
CA TYR A 77 17.98 3.57 -21.35
C TYR A 77 17.72 4.30 -22.67
N GLN A 78 16.82 3.76 -23.50
CA GLN A 78 16.26 4.49 -24.65
C GLN A 78 14.95 5.19 -24.26
N GLN A 79 14.17 4.60 -23.35
CA GLN A 79 12.88 5.08 -22.90
C GLN A 79 12.58 4.58 -21.49
N MET A 80 12.00 5.44 -20.65
CA MET A 80 11.58 5.09 -19.29
C MET A 80 10.19 5.68 -19.01
N GLU A 81 9.19 4.83 -18.90
CA GLU A 81 7.80 5.22 -18.59
C GLU A 81 7.35 4.75 -17.20
N ILE A 82 8.05 3.77 -16.64
CA ILE A 82 7.74 3.22 -15.32
C ILE A 82 8.19 4.22 -14.25
N THR A 83 7.25 4.62 -13.40
CA THR A 83 7.55 5.52 -12.28
C THR A 83 8.08 4.70 -11.10
N TYR A 84 9.33 4.91 -10.73
CA TYR A 84 9.93 4.35 -9.52
C TYR A 84 9.95 5.42 -8.43
N SER A 85 9.15 5.22 -7.38
CA SER A 85 9.03 6.20 -6.31
C SER A 85 8.43 5.57 -5.06
N ARG A 86 8.54 6.29 -3.94
CA ARG A 86 7.67 6.06 -2.79
C ARG A 86 6.24 6.46 -3.12
N PHE A 87 5.29 5.76 -2.53
CA PHE A 87 3.87 6.07 -2.67
C PHE A 87 3.16 6.01 -1.32
N GLU A 88 2.04 6.72 -1.27
CA GLU A 88 1.03 6.64 -0.22
C GLU A 88 -0.34 6.69 -0.91
N LYS A 89 -1.18 5.70 -0.63
CA LYS A 89 -2.56 5.61 -1.12
C LYS A 89 -3.48 5.64 0.09
N GLN A 90 -4.35 6.64 0.16
CA GLN A 90 -5.40 6.75 1.17
C GLN A 90 -6.76 6.49 0.54
N ILE A 91 -7.59 5.70 1.21
CA ILE A 91 -8.96 5.38 0.81
C ILE A 91 -9.85 5.56 2.04
N GLU A 92 -10.90 6.36 1.90
CA GLU A 92 -11.88 6.63 2.95
C GLU A 92 -13.13 5.79 2.74
N PHE A 93 -13.76 5.37 3.83
CA PHE A 93 -14.98 4.56 3.81
C PHE A 93 -16.14 5.29 4.50
N PRO A 94 -17.37 5.13 4.00
CA PRO A 94 -18.55 5.79 4.56
C PRO A 94 -19.13 5.07 5.80
N CYS A 95 -18.45 4.03 6.32
CA CYS A 95 -18.85 3.27 7.50
C CYS A 95 -17.67 3.13 8.47
N SER A 96 -17.95 2.78 9.72
CA SER A 96 -16.90 2.35 10.66
C SER A 96 -16.44 0.95 10.28
N ILE A 97 -15.14 0.75 10.04
CA ILE A 97 -14.56 -0.54 9.69
C ILE A 97 -14.23 -1.34 10.96
N ASP A 98 -14.57 -2.65 10.95
CA ASP A 98 -14.09 -3.64 11.91
C ASP A 98 -12.62 -3.95 11.62
N THR A 99 -11.70 -3.35 12.37
CA THR A 99 -10.25 -3.49 12.14
C THR A 99 -9.75 -4.93 12.29
N ASP A 100 -10.46 -5.76 13.06
CA ASP A 100 -10.09 -7.15 13.30
C ASP A 100 -10.53 -8.07 12.14
N SER A 101 -11.36 -7.56 11.22
CA SER A 101 -11.81 -8.28 10.03
C SER A 101 -10.86 -8.22 8.84
N LEU A 102 -9.77 -7.45 8.92
CA LEU A 102 -8.88 -7.23 7.79
C LEU A 102 -8.23 -8.55 7.35
N THR A 103 -8.40 -8.88 6.08
CA THR A 103 -7.65 -9.93 5.39
C THR A 103 -7.03 -9.36 4.13
N HIS A 104 -5.89 -9.91 3.70
CA HIS A 104 -5.25 -9.47 2.47
C HIS A 104 -4.57 -10.62 1.73
N ASP A 105 -4.35 -10.41 0.45
CA ASP A 105 -3.59 -11.28 -0.45
C ASP A 105 -2.74 -10.42 -1.38
N TYR A 106 -1.57 -10.92 -1.76
CA TYR A 106 -0.67 -10.24 -2.69
C TYR A 106 -0.22 -11.19 -3.79
N ARG A 107 -0.78 -11.00 -4.99
CA ARG A 107 -0.55 -11.87 -6.14
C ARG A 107 -0.52 -11.08 -7.43
N ASP A 108 0.36 -11.46 -8.33
CA ASP A 108 0.47 -10.89 -9.68
C ASP A 108 0.63 -9.37 -9.71
N GLY A 109 1.24 -8.79 -8.67
CA GLY A 109 1.40 -7.34 -8.51
C GLY A 109 0.16 -6.63 -7.96
N PHE A 110 -0.88 -7.34 -7.58
CA PHE A 110 -2.08 -6.77 -6.95
C PHE A 110 -2.14 -7.06 -5.46
N LEU A 111 -2.31 -6.01 -4.67
CA LEU A 111 -2.69 -6.12 -3.26
C LEU A 111 -4.20 -6.07 -3.17
N ILE A 112 -4.80 -7.15 -2.65
CA ILE A 112 -6.24 -7.29 -2.47
C ILE A 112 -6.51 -7.31 -0.97
N ILE A 113 -7.38 -6.43 -0.50
CA ILE A 113 -7.69 -6.24 0.92
C ILE A 113 -9.20 -6.38 1.08
N ASN A 114 -9.65 -7.17 2.04
CA ASN A 114 -11.06 -7.28 2.41
C ASN A 114 -11.25 -6.86 3.86
N MET A 115 -12.33 -6.14 4.12
CA MET A 115 -12.69 -5.63 5.44
C MET A 115 -14.20 -5.50 5.55
N ARG A 116 -14.74 -5.58 6.77
CA ARG A 116 -16.17 -5.47 7.06
C ARG A 116 -16.48 -4.17 7.78
N CYS A 117 -17.68 -3.63 7.55
CA CYS A 117 -18.22 -2.59 8.40
C CYS A 117 -18.60 -3.20 9.77
N LYS A 118 -18.57 -2.38 10.82
CA LYS A 118 -19.14 -2.69 12.13
C LYS A 118 -20.67 -2.74 12.10
#